data_AF-A0A2G1X038-F1
#
_entry.id   AF-A0A2G1X038-F1
#
_cell.length_a   1.000
_cell.length_b   1.000
_cell.length_c   1.000
_cell.angle_alpha   90.00
_cell.angle_beta   90.00
_cell.angle_gamma   90.00
#
_symmetry.space_group_name_H-M   'P 1'
#
loop_
_entity.id
_entity.type
_entity.pdbx_description
1 polymer ?
#
loop_
_entity_poly.entity_id
_entity_poly.type
_entity_poly.pdbx_seq_one_letter_code
_entity_poly.pdbx_strand_id
1 'polypeptide(L)'
;DGEAVDGDAAVDESVVTGESIPVRKTAGDAVVGGSVVADGSLTVEVGPDATSSLDRVAELVYDLQSGNHGVQKLADRLATVFVPAVLVIAVVAAGASLALGGSPTNAMLVGLTVLIVSCPCALGLATPLAVAAGIRDALERSIVVFDDTVFERIRDADTVVFDKTGTLT
;
A
#
# COMPACT_ATOMS: atom_id res chain seq x y z
N ASP A 1 -7.84 20.77 -15.89
CA ASP A 1 -7.32 21.00 -17.25
C ASP A 1 -8.37 21.76 -18.05
N GLY A 2 -7.96 22.53 -19.06
CA GLY A 2 -8.88 23.32 -19.86
C GLY A 2 -8.22 23.87 -21.13
N GLU A 3 -8.95 24.68 -21.87
CA GLU A 3 -8.49 25.36 -23.09
C GLU A 3 -8.46 26.87 -22.87
N ALA A 4 -7.36 27.51 -23.26
CA ALA A 4 -7.25 28.96 -23.24
C ALA A 4 -8.20 29.56 -24.29
N VAL A 5 -9.14 30.39 -23.89
CA VAL A 5 -10.08 31.05 -24.81
C VAL A 5 -9.74 32.50 -25.09
N ASP A 6 -8.94 33.14 -24.22
CA ASP A 6 -8.47 34.52 -24.39
C ASP A 6 -7.21 34.79 -23.56
N GLY A 7 -6.39 35.75 -24.01
CA GLY A 7 -5.18 36.20 -23.33
C GLY A 7 -3.85 35.64 -23.88
N ASP A 8 -2.76 36.15 -23.30
CA ASP A 8 -1.37 35.74 -23.54
C ASP A 8 -0.68 35.73 -22.16
N ALA A 9 -0.17 34.56 -21.76
CA ALA A 9 0.48 34.40 -20.48
C ALA A 9 1.63 33.39 -20.54
N ALA A 10 2.65 33.61 -19.72
CA ALA A 10 3.65 32.61 -19.40
C ALA A 10 3.14 31.73 -18.26
N VAL A 11 3.03 30.43 -18.49
CA VAL A 11 2.47 29.46 -17.54
C VAL A 11 3.54 28.46 -17.13
N ASP A 12 3.77 28.36 -15.83
CA ASP A 12 4.63 27.35 -15.21
C ASP A 12 3.85 26.03 -15.07
N GLU A 13 4.21 25.06 -15.89
CA GLU A 13 3.64 23.70 -15.90
C GLU A 13 4.57 22.69 -15.19
N SER A 14 5.55 23.15 -14.38
CA SER A 14 6.54 22.30 -13.70
C SER A 14 5.91 21.27 -12.75
N VAL A 15 4.72 21.56 -12.21
CA VAL A 15 3.99 20.65 -11.30
C VAL A 15 3.59 19.33 -11.97
N VAL A 16 3.45 19.30 -13.30
CA VAL A 16 3.12 18.09 -14.07
C VAL A 16 4.27 17.66 -14.97
N THR A 17 4.96 18.61 -15.60
CA THR A 17 6.02 18.31 -16.59
C THR A 17 7.42 18.15 -15.98
N GLY A 18 7.66 18.73 -14.80
CA GLY A 18 8.99 18.82 -14.18
C GLY A 18 9.92 19.86 -14.83
N GLU A 19 9.54 20.47 -15.96
CA GLU A 19 10.32 21.48 -16.65
C GLU A 19 10.15 22.85 -15.98
N SER A 20 11.26 23.50 -15.63
CA SER A 20 11.23 24.76 -14.84
C SER A 20 11.00 26.01 -15.68
N ILE A 21 10.96 25.90 -17.01
CA ILE A 21 10.83 27.04 -17.91
C ILE A 21 9.35 27.26 -18.21
N PRO A 22 8.77 28.42 -17.85
CA PRO A 22 7.38 28.74 -18.16
C PRO A 22 7.14 28.71 -19.68
N VAL A 23 6.05 28.08 -20.07
CA VAL A 23 5.63 27.95 -21.47
C VAL A 23 4.63 29.06 -21.78
N ARG A 24 4.82 29.77 -22.89
CA ARG A 24 3.84 30.76 -23.33
C ARG A 24 2.59 30.07 -23.86
N LYS A 25 1.42 30.52 -23.39
CA LYS A 25 0.10 30.02 -23.78
C LYS A 25 -0.73 31.17 -24.34
N THR A 26 -1.51 30.88 -25.36
CA THR A 26 -2.40 31.79 -26.08
C THR A 26 -3.74 31.10 -26.36
N ALA A 27 -4.72 31.83 -26.88
CA ALA A 27 -6.02 31.27 -27.21
C ALA A 27 -5.90 30.04 -28.16
N GLY A 28 -6.57 28.95 -27.79
CA GLY A 28 -6.51 27.63 -28.44
C GLY A 28 -5.52 26.66 -27.80
N ASP A 29 -4.67 27.10 -26.88
CA ASP A 29 -3.71 26.21 -26.21
C ASP A 29 -4.35 25.47 -25.04
N ALA A 30 -3.97 24.19 -24.86
CA ALA A 30 -4.33 23.41 -23.70
C ALA A 30 -3.58 23.88 -22.46
N VAL A 31 -4.29 23.99 -21.34
CA VAL A 31 -3.77 24.43 -20.04
C VAL A 31 -3.95 23.31 -19.01
N VAL A 32 -2.84 22.92 -18.38
CA VAL A 32 -2.83 21.87 -17.36
C VAL A 32 -3.35 22.42 -16.03
N GLY A 33 -4.19 21.64 -15.35
CA GLY A 33 -4.74 21.99 -14.03
C GLY A 33 -3.64 22.00 -12.97
N GLY A 34 -3.60 23.07 -12.18
CA GLY A 34 -2.61 23.29 -11.13
C GLY A 34 -1.32 23.99 -11.55
N SER A 35 -1.19 24.33 -12.83
CA SER A 35 -0.14 25.22 -13.33
C SER A 35 -0.29 26.65 -12.80
N VAL A 36 0.81 27.39 -12.75
CA VAL A 36 0.85 28.75 -12.18
C VAL A 36 1.11 29.77 -13.28
N VAL A 37 0.29 30.81 -13.38
CA VAL A 37 0.57 31.94 -14.29
C VAL A 37 1.72 32.75 -13.71
N ALA A 38 2.85 32.79 -14.41
CA ALA A 38 4.06 33.51 -14.00
C ALA A 38 4.01 34.98 -14.44
N ASP A 39 3.49 35.25 -15.63
CA ASP A 39 3.36 36.60 -16.20
C ASP A 39 2.19 36.66 -17.19
N GLY A 40 1.51 37.80 -17.26
CA GLY A 40 0.33 37.99 -18.12
C GLY A 40 -0.98 37.50 -17.49
N SER A 41 -1.97 37.22 -18.33
CA SER A 41 -3.28 36.73 -17.91
C SER A 41 -3.93 35.88 -18.99
N LEU A 42 -4.60 34.81 -18.57
CA LEU A 42 -5.30 33.88 -19.44
C LEU A 42 -6.72 33.63 -18.94
N THR A 43 -7.69 33.60 -19.84
CA THR A 43 -9.04 33.08 -19.57
C THR A 43 -9.10 31.65 -20.08
N VAL A 44 -9.46 30.71 -19.20
CA VAL A 44 -9.49 29.28 -19.51
C VAL A 44 -10.92 28.76 -19.41
N GLU A 45 -11.37 28.10 -20.46
CA GLU A 45 -12.63 27.34 -20.47
C GLU A 45 -12.38 25.91 -19.97
N VAL A 46 -13.25 25.44 -19.08
CA VAL A 46 -13.17 24.11 -18.46
C VAL A 46 -14.42 23.33 -18.85
N GLY A 47 -14.24 22.12 -19.37
CA GLY A 47 -15.34 21.23 -19.73
C GLY A 47 -16.15 20.74 -18.50
N PRO A 48 -17.42 20.34 -18.69
CA PRO A 48 -18.31 19.97 -17.59
C PRO A 48 -17.85 18.76 -16.76
N ASP A 49 -17.04 17.87 -17.34
CA ASP A 49 -16.49 16.66 -16.71
C ASP A 49 -14.96 16.71 -16.56
N ALA A 50 -14.35 17.91 -16.58
CA ALA A 50 -12.90 18.03 -16.56
C ALA A 50 -12.32 17.66 -15.18
N THR A 51 -11.67 16.50 -15.11
CA THR A 51 -10.77 16.14 -13.99
C THR A 51 -9.41 16.80 -14.17
N SER A 52 -8.85 17.34 -13.08
CA SER A 52 -7.47 17.84 -13.09
C SER A 52 -6.48 16.68 -13.28
N SER A 53 -5.47 16.85 -14.13
CA SER A 53 -4.36 15.89 -14.20
C SER A 53 -3.70 15.68 -12.83
N LEU A 54 -3.64 16.73 -11.99
CA LEU A 54 -3.14 16.63 -10.62
C LEU A 54 -4.06 15.84 -9.69
N ASP A 55 -5.38 15.99 -9.80
CA ASP A 55 -6.32 15.21 -8.97
C ASP A 55 -6.14 13.72 -9.28
N ARG A 56 -5.92 13.38 -10.56
CA ARG A 56 -5.67 12.00 -10.98
C ARG A 56 -4.35 11.44 -10.43
N VAL A 57 -3.30 12.25 -10.39
CA VAL A 57 -2.03 11.86 -9.75
C VAL A 57 -2.18 11.71 -8.24
N ALA A 58 -2.89 12.63 -7.59
CA ALA A 58 -3.17 12.57 -6.16
C ALA A 58 -3.99 11.33 -5.80
N GLU A 59 -5.03 11.00 -6.58
CA GLU A 59 -5.83 9.78 -6.43
C GLU A 59 -4.96 8.53 -6.58
N LEU A 60 -4.09 8.48 -7.59
CA LEU A 60 -3.17 7.35 -7.79
C LEU A 60 -2.19 7.19 -6.62
N VAL A 61 -1.64 8.29 -6.10
CA VAL A 61 -0.76 8.26 -4.92
C VAL A 61 -1.54 7.81 -3.68
N TYR A 62 -2.77 8.29 -3.51
CA TYR A 62 -3.64 7.91 -2.42
C TYR A 62 -4.02 6.42 -2.49
N ASP A 63 -4.35 5.90 -3.66
CA ASP A 63 -4.65 4.47 -3.88
C ASP A 63 -3.45 3.58 -3.55
N LEU A 64 -2.24 4.02 -3.90
CA LEU A 64 -1.01 3.31 -3.56
C LEU A 64 -0.74 3.32 -2.05
N GLN A 65 -0.96 4.45 -1.38
CA GLN A 65 -0.74 4.60 0.06
C GLN A 65 -1.85 3.99 0.92
N SER A 66 -3.08 3.94 0.42
CA SER A 66 -4.26 3.44 1.14
C SER A 66 -4.52 1.95 0.92
N GLY A 67 -3.80 1.31 -0.01
CA GLY A 67 -3.92 -0.12 -0.28
C GLY A 67 -3.58 -0.94 0.96
N ASN A 68 -4.54 -1.73 1.47
CA ASN A 68 -4.31 -2.65 2.59
C ASN A 68 -3.22 -3.69 2.23
N HIS A 69 -2.06 -3.54 2.85
CA HIS A 69 -0.82 -4.25 2.54
C HIS A 69 -0.88 -5.76 2.91
N GLY A 70 -0.33 -6.60 2.03
CA GLY A 70 -0.52 -8.07 1.99
C GLY A 70 -0.03 -8.83 3.21
N VAL A 71 0.93 -8.26 3.95
CA VAL A 71 1.54 -8.86 5.14
C VAL A 71 0.51 -9.14 6.24
N GLN A 72 -0.45 -8.23 6.46
CA GLN A 72 -1.57 -8.44 7.39
C GLN A 72 -2.50 -9.56 6.91
N LYS A 73 -2.71 -9.69 5.59
CA LYS A 73 -3.62 -10.71 5.02
C LYS A 73 -3.12 -12.14 5.24
N LEU A 74 -1.80 -12.38 5.26
CA LEU A 74 -1.26 -13.72 5.53
C LEU A 74 -1.47 -14.14 6.99
N ALA A 75 -1.19 -13.24 7.93
CA ALA A 75 -1.43 -13.47 9.35
C ALA A 75 -2.93 -13.67 9.64
N ASP A 76 -3.78 -12.81 9.05
CA ASP A 76 -5.24 -12.92 9.19
C ASP A 76 -5.78 -14.21 8.58
N ARG A 77 -5.30 -14.60 7.39
CA ARG A 77 -5.70 -15.86 6.75
C ARG A 77 -5.30 -17.07 7.59
N LEU A 78 -4.13 -17.06 8.20
CA LEU A 78 -3.73 -18.13 9.10
C LEU A 78 -4.61 -18.15 10.36
N ALA A 79 -4.88 -16.99 10.96
CA ALA A 79 -5.74 -16.88 12.14
C ALA A 79 -7.16 -17.40 11.88
N THR A 80 -7.73 -17.14 10.69
CA THR A 80 -9.07 -17.64 10.32
C THR A 80 -9.19 -19.16 10.29
N VAL A 81 -8.08 -19.88 10.06
CA VAL A 81 -8.05 -21.36 10.08
C VAL A 81 -7.56 -21.90 11.42
N PHE A 82 -6.54 -21.26 12.00
CA PHE A 82 -5.88 -21.70 13.23
C PHE A 82 -6.80 -21.59 14.45
N VAL A 83 -7.51 -20.47 14.60
CA VAL A 83 -8.37 -20.22 15.77
C VAL A 83 -9.50 -21.26 15.86
N PRO A 84 -10.28 -21.54 14.80
CA PRO A 84 -11.29 -22.60 14.84
C PRO A 84 -10.69 -23.98 15.11
N ALA A 85 -9.54 -24.31 14.51
CA ALA A 85 -8.89 -25.61 14.71
C ALA A 85 -8.49 -25.84 16.17
N VAL A 86 -7.85 -24.85 16.80
CA VAL A 86 -7.45 -24.92 18.22
C VAL A 86 -8.67 -25.03 19.13
N LEU A 87 -9.75 -24.31 18.83
CA LEU A 87 -11.00 -24.39 19.59
C LEU A 87 -11.59 -25.81 19.52
N VAL A 88 -11.64 -26.42 18.33
CA VAL A 88 -12.11 -27.80 18.15
C VAL A 88 -11.24 -28.77 18.93
N ILE A 89 -9.92 -28.65 18.85
CA ILE A 89 -8.98 -29.53 19.58
C ILE A 89 -9.17 -29.37 21.09
N ALA A 90 -9.35 -28.15 21.60
CA ALA A 90 -9.59 -27.91 23.03
C ALA A 90 -10.89 -28.56 23.51
N VAL A 91 -11.97 -28.46 22.74
CA VAL A 91 -13.26 -29.12 23.05
C VAL A 91 -13.12 -30.64 23.00
N VAL A 92 -12.43 -31.18 21.99
CA VAL A 92 -12.18 -32.64 21.87
C VAL A 92 -11.34 -33.15 23.03
N ALA A 93 -10.29 -32.43 23.43
CA ALA A 93 -9.43 -32.81 24.55
C ALA A 93 -10.20 -32.78 25.89
N ALA A 94 -11.01 -31.75 26.12
CA ALA A 94 -11.87 -31.68 27.30
C ALA A 94 -12.92 -32.80 27.31
N GLY A 95 -13.56 -33.07 26.17
CA GLY A 95 -14.54 -34.15 26.01
C GLY A 95 -13.95 -35.54 26.22
N ALA A 96 -12.74 -35.78 25.69
CA ALA A 96 -12.01 -37.02 25.89
C ALA A 96 -11.64 -37.22 27.37
N SER A 97 -11.20 -36.16 28.06
CA SER A 97 -10.92 -36.22 29.49
C SER A 97 -12.16 -36.57 30.33
N LEU A 98 -13.35 -36.10 29.95
CA LEU A 98 -14.61 -36.48 30.60
C LEU A 98 -14.97 -37.94 30.33
N ALA A 99 -14.86 -38.37 29.07
CA ALA A 99 -15.20 -39.73 28.66
C ALA A 99 -14.31 -40.79 29.33
N LEU A 100 -13.06 -40.46 29.64
CA LEU A 100 -12.12 -41.31 30.36
C LEU A 100 -12.30 -41.30 31.90
N GLY A 101 -13.35 -40.62 32.40
CA GLY A 101 -13.69 -40.59 33.83
C GLY A 101 -13.04 -39.45 34.62
N GLY A 102 -12.46 -38.45 33.95
CA GLY A 102 -11.95 -37.25 34.60
C GLY A 102 -13.08 -36.38 35.19
N SER A 103 -12.79 -35.66 36.28
CA SER A 103 -13.74 -34.72 36.86
C SER A 103 -14.03 -33.55 35.89
N PRO A 104 -15.20 -32.90 35.96
CA PRO A 104 -15.50 -31.72 35.16
C PRO A 104 -14.45 -30.60 35.28
N THR A 105 -13.93 -30.41 36.49
CA THR A 105 -12.83 -29.46 36.75
C THR A 105 -11.57 -29.85 35.99
N ASN A 106 -11.18 -31.13 36.00
CA ASN A 106 -9.98 -31.59 35.30
C ASN A 106 -10.12 -31.44 33.78
N ALA A 107 -11.28 -31.79 33.22
CA ALA A 107 -11.54 -31.65 31.79
C ALA A 107 -11.49 -30.18 31.32
N MET A 108 -12.02 -29.27 32.13
CA MET A 108 -11.97 -27.84 31.86
C MET A 108 -10.53 -27.30 31.92
N LEU A 109 -9.72 -27.77 32.89
CA LEU A 109 -8.30 -27.45 32.96
C LEU A 109 -7.54 -27.95 31.72
N VAL A 110 -7.79 -29.19 31.28
CA VAL A 110 -7.18 -29.74 30.06
C VAL A 110 -7.49 -28.88 28.83
N GLY A 111 -8.76 -28.52 28.62
CA GLY A 111 -9.14 -27.63 27.52
C GLY A 111 -8.46 -26.26 27.60
N LEU A 112 -8.42 -25.65 28.78
CA LEU A 112 -7.74 -24.37 29.00
C LEU A 112 -6.23 -24.47 28.74
N THR A 113 -5.58 -25.54 29.16
CA THR A 113 -4.16 -25.79 28.89
C THR A 113 -3.88 -25.87 27.40
N VAL A 114 -4.73 -26.55 26.63
CA VAL A 114 -4.62 -26.61 25.16
C VAL A 114 -4.70 -25.20 24.57
N LEU A 115 -5.66 -24.37 24.99
CA LEU A 115 -5.79 -23.00 24.50
C LEU A 115 -4.57 -22.13 24.83
N ILE A 116 -4.07 -22.18 26.06
CA ILE A 116 -2.92 -21.39 26.51
C ILE A 116 -1.65 -21.77 25.75
N VAL A 117 -1.38 -23.08 25.63
CA VAL A 117 -0.17 -23.58 24.96
C VAL A 117 -0.21 -23.30 23.45
N SER A 118 -1.41 -23.22 22.86
CA SER A 118 -1.58 -22.98 21.42
C SER A 118 -1.45 -21.50 21.02
N CYS A 119 -1.27 -20.57 21.95
CA CYS A 119 -1.22 -19.14 21.63
C CYS A 119 -0.02 -18.81 20.72
N PRO A 120 -0.23 -18.33 19.48
CA PRO A 120 0.83 -18.20 18.48
C PRO A 120 1.58 -16.86 18.61
N CYS A 121 2.07 -16.51 19.80
CA CYS A 121 2.69 -15.21 20.07
C CYS A 121 3.86 -14.88 19.14
N ALA A 122 4.67 -15.89 18.78
CA ALA A 122 5.81 -15.72 17.87
C ALA A 122 5.38 -15.40 16.43
N LEU A 123 4.19 -15.86 16.02
CA LEU A 123 3.71 -15.70 14.66
C LEU A 123 3.38 -14.25 14.33
N GLY A 124 2.82 -13.51 15.30
CA GLY A 124 2.51 -12.09 15.15
C GLY A 124 3.74 -11.18 15.02
N LEU A 125 4.91 -11.64 15.49
CA LEU A 125 6.17 -10.90 15.40
C LEU A 125 7.08 -11.37 14.27
N ALA A 126 6.87 -12.58 13.74
CA ALA A 126 7.75 -13.15 12.73
C ALA A 126 7.88 -12.24 11.50
N THR A 127 6.75 -11.74 11.00
CA THR A 127 6.74 -10.94 9.77
C THR A 127 7.34 -9.53 9.93
N PRO A 128 6.95 -8.70 10.92
CA PRO A 128 7.57 -7.39 11.08
C PRO A 128 9.08 -7.47 11.35
N LEU A 129 9.55 -8.51 12.06
CA LEU A 129 10.98 -8.72 12.27
C LEU A 129 11.71 -9.12 10.98
N ALA A 130 11.12 -10.00 10.16
CA ALA A 130 11.69 -10.38 8.87
C ALA A 130 11.76 -9.18 7.90
N VAL A 131 10.70 -8.37 7.84
CA VAL A 131 10.65 -7.14 7.03
C VAL A 131 11.70 -6.14 7.51
N ALA A 132 11.77 -5.87 8.81
CA ALA A 132 12.75 -4.94 9.37
C ALA A 132 14.21 -5.38 9.09
N ALA A 133 14.49 -6.68 9.20
CA ALA A 133 15.79 -7.23 8.83
C ALA A 133 16.07 -7.10 7.33
N GLY A 134 15.08 -7.33 6.47
CA GLY A 134 15.18 -7.16 5.02
C GLY A 134 15.43 -5.71 4.60
N ILE A 135 14.73 -4.75 5.20
CA ILE A 135 14.97 -3.31 4.98
C ILE A 135 16.40 -2.95 5.38
N ARG A 136 16.87 -3.46 6.53
CA ARG A 136 18.25 -3.23 6.97
C ARG A 136 19.28 -3.77 5.97
N ASP A 137 19.12 -5.00 5.48
CA ASP A 137 20.03 -5.58 4.47
C ASP A 137 19.99 -4.80 3.13
N ALA A 138 18.80 -4.32 2.72
CA ALA A 138 18.65 -3.49 1.53
C ALA A 138 19.38 -2.13 1.68
N LEU A 139 19.24 -1.48 2.84
CA LEU A 139 19.91 -0.22 3.13
C LEU A 139 21.44 -0.36 3.17
N GLU A 140 21.96 -1.46 3.70
CA GLU A 140 23.40 -1.78 3.67
C GLU A 140 23.93 -1.91 2.23
N ARG A 141 23.05 -2.18 1.26
CA ARG A 141 23.35 -2.26 -0.19
C ARG A 141 22.95 -0.99 -0.95
N SER A 142 22.66 0.11 -0.25
CA SER A 142 22.21 1.38 -0.84
C SER A 142 20.89 1.27 -1.62
N ILE A 143 20.05 0.30 -1.29
CA ILE A 143 18.69 0.14 -1.83
C ILE A 143 17.72 0.70 -0.80
N VAL A 144 16.99 1.76 -1.17
CA VAL A 144 15.99 2.37 -0.30
C VAL A 144 14.62 1.78 -0.59
N VAL A 145 13.97 1.24 0.45
CA VAL A 145 12.64 0.65 0.37
C VAL A 145 11.67 1.52 1.18
N PHE A 146 10.68 2.10 0.50
CA PHE A 146 9.66 2.97 1.12
C PHE A 146 8.36 2.23 1.46
N ASP A 147 8.11 1.09 0.83
CA ASP A 147 6.90 0.29 0.94
C ASP A 147 7.30 -1.13 1.34
N ASP A 148 6.83 -1.62 2.49
CA ASP A 148 7.17 -2.95 2.99
C ASP A 148 6.55 -4.07 2.17
N THR A 149 5.48 -3.80 1.40
CA THR A 149 4.90 -4.79 0.48
C THR A 149 5.76 -5.10 -0.72
N VAL A 150 6.82 -4.31 -0.97
CA VAL A 150 7.73 -4.56 -2.09
C VAL A 150 8.35 -5.96 -2.01
N PHE A 151 8.63 -6.46 -0.80
CA PHE A 151 9.23 -7.77 -0.60
C PHE A 151 8.31 -8.93 -0.98
N GLU A 152 6.99 -8.69 -0.99
CA GLU A 152 6.00 -9.65 -1.51
C GLU A 152 5.79 -9.43 -3.01
N ARG A 153 5.49 -8.19 -3.42
CA ARG A 153 5.13 -7.86 -4.81
C ARG A 153 6.24 -8.19 -5.80
N ILE A 154 7.50 -7.99 -5.42
CA ILE A 154 8.64 -8.25 -6.31
C ILE A 154 8.86 -9.75 -6.56
N ARG A 155 8.35 -10.64 -5.68
CA ARG A 155 8.46 -12.10 -5.89
C ARG A 155 7.66 -12.58 -7.09
N ASP A 156 6.54 -11.92 -7.37
CA ASP A 156 5.64 -12.24 -8.47
C ASP A 156 5.92 -11.37 -9.72
N ALA A 157 6.97 -10.56 -9.70
CA ALA A 157 7.32 -9.68 -10.82
C ALA A 157 8.12 -10.45 -11.88
N ASP A 158 7.50 -10.70 -13.04
CA ASP A 158 8.15 -11.37 -14.17
C ASP A 158 8.85 -10.41 -15.15
N THR A 159 8.46 -9.13 -15.14
CA THR A 159 8.91 -8.12 -16.10
C THR A 159 9.41 -6.89 -15.38
N VAL A 160 10.62 -6.45 -15.74
CA VAL A 160 11.21 -5.19 -15.28
C VAL A 160 11.35 -4.27 -16.48
N VAL A 161 10.69 -3.11 -16.41
CA VAL A 161 10.78 -2.06 -17.43
C VAL A 161 11.61 -0.93 -16.85
N PHE A 162 12.67 -0.56 -17.57
CA PHE A 162 13.56 0.53 -17.18
C PHE A 162 13.26 1.76 -18.02
N ASP A 163 13.23 2.93 -17.38
CA ASP A 163 13.30 4.18 -18.11
C ASP A 163 14.70 4.35 -18.72
N LYS A 164 14.78 4.95 -19.90
CA LYS A 164 16.08 5.14 -20.55
C LYS A 164 16.84 6.28 -19.88
N THR A 165 16.25 7.47 -19.86
CA THR A 165 16.89 8.71 -19.43
C THR A 165 16.81 8.83 -17.91
N GLY A 166 17.94 8.93 -17.22
CA GLY A 166 17.98 9.05 -15.76
C GLY A 166 17.96 7.73 -14.99
N THR A 167 17.83 6.58 -15.68
CA THR A 167 18.00 5.23 -15.07
C THR A 167 19.07 4.41 -15.79
N LEU A 168 18.94 4.17 -17.10
CA LEU A 168 19.94 3.41 -17.88
C LEU A 168 21.08 4.30 -18.40
N THR A 169 20.76 5.54 -18.78
CA THR A 169 21.67 6.55 -19.31
C THR A 169 21.54 7.83 -18.51
#